data_AF-A0A975U3A9-F1
#
_entry.id   AF-A0A975U3A9-F1
#
_cell.length_a   1.000
_cell.length_b   1.000
_cell.length_c   1.000
_cell.angle_alpha   90.00
_cell.angle_beta   90.00
_cell.angle_gamma   90.00
#
_symmetry.space_group_name_H-M   'P 1'
#
loop_
_entity.id
_entity.type
_entity.pdbx_description
1 polymer ?
#
loop_
_entity_poly.entity_id
_entity_poly.type
_entity_poly.pdbx_seq_one_letter_code
_entity_poly.pdbx_strand_id
1 'polypeptide(L)'
;MVLLLTEGQASDHRGAALMLPRLPPARELIADRGYDSARFRAERAARGIAACIPSTRSRKQPIPHDPTLYRQRHRIENMFGRLKDWRRIAMR
;
A
#
# COMPACT_ATOMS: atom_id res chain seq x y z
N MET A 1 -10.28 10.82 -1.98
CA MET A 1 -9.14 10.13 -2.63
C MET A 1 -7.92 11.01 -2.48
N VAL A 2 -6.80 10.49 -1.95
CA VAL A 2 -5.56 11.24 -1.79
C VAL A 2 -4.52 10.61 -2.72
N LEU A 3 -3.89 11.42 -3.57
CA LEU A 3 -2.81 11.00 -4.48
C LEU A 3 -1.57 11.84 -4.17
N LEU A 4 -0.44 11.19 -3.90
CA LEU A 4 0.85 11.85 -3.69
C LEU A 4 1.75 11.51 -4.86
N LEU A 5 2.18 12.53 -5.60
CA LEU A 5 3.20 12.40 -6.62
C LEU A 5 4.57 12.61 -5.97
N THR A 6 5.50 11.71 -6.25
CA THR A 6 6.87 11.78 -5.74
C THR A 6 7.86 11.72 -6.90
N GLU A 7 9.06 12.26 -6.69
CA GLU A 7 10.11 12.31 -7.70
C GLU A 7 10.59 10.92 -8.14
N GLY A 8 11.25 10.90 -9.30
CA GLY A 8 11.87 9.76 -10.01
C GLY A 8 12.62 8.73 -9.16
N GLN A 9 13.13 9.12 -7.99
CA GLN A 9 14.01 8.33 -7.14
C GLN A 9 13.50 8.20 -5.70
N ALA A 10 12.30 8.72 -5.41
CA ALA A 10 11.72 8.65 -4.08
C ALA A 10 11.28 7.19 -3.77
N SER A 11 11.65 6.70 -2.60
CA SER A 11 11.18 5.41 -2.10
C SER A 11 9.71 5.48 -1.71
N ASP A 12 8.95 4.48 -2.14
CA ASP A 12 7.55 4.27 -1.79
C ASP A 12 7.28 4.28 -0.28
N HIS A 13 8.24 3.81 0.53
CA HIS A 13 8.12 3.85 1.98
C HIS A 13 8.07 5.28 2.54
N ARG A 14 8.80 6.23 1.93
CA ARG A 14 8.72 7.65 2.29
C ARG A 14 7.37 8.23 1.88
N GLY A 15 6.90 7.90 0.68
CA GLY A 15 5.58 8.31 0.20
C GLY A 15 4.46 7.84 1.14
N ALA A 16 4.46 6.56 1.50
CA ALA A 16 3.50 5.99 2.43
C ALA A 16 3.55 6.69 3.80
N ALA A 17 4.74 6.90 4.36
CA ALA A 17 4.89 7.61 5.64
C ALA A 17 4.33 9.05 5.60
N LEU A 18 4.45 9.76 4.47
CA LEU A 18 3.90 11.11 4.29
C LEU A 18 2.37 11.11 4.12
N MET A 19 1.81 10.07 3.51
CA MET A 19 0.36 9.94 3.32
C MET A 19 -0.35 9.45 4.58
N LEU A 20 0.36 8.70 5.42
CA LEU A 20 -0.13 8.08 6.65
C LEU A 20 -1.00 8.99 7.54
N PRO A 21 -0.63 10.26 7.81
CA PRO A 21 -1.44 11.16 8.64
C PRO A 21 -2.68 11.71 7.93
N ARG A 22 -2.72 11.65 6.60
CA ARG A 22 -3.80 12.20 5.76
C ARG A 22 -4.85 11.15 5.38
N LEU A 23 -4.62 9.90 5.74
CA LEU A 23 -5.59 8.83 5.52
C LEU A 23 -6.72 8.93 6.54
N PRO A 24 -7.99 8.73 6.11
CA PRO A 24 -9.10 8.64 7.04
C PRO A 24 -8.90 7.46 7.99
N PRO A 25 -9.54 7.49 9.18
CA PRO A 25 -9.59 6.31 10.05
C PRO A 25 -10.20 5.13 9.28
N ALA A 26 -9.52 4.00 9.31
CA ALA A 26 -9.92 2.78 8.61
C ALA A 26 -9.66 1.58 9.51
N ARG A 27 -10.53 0.57 9.42
CA ARG A 27 -10.33 -0.70 10.15
C ARG A 27 -9.23 -1.56 9.50
N GLU A 28 -9.12 -1.47 8.19
CA GLU A 28 -8.24 -2.32 7.39
C GLU A 28 -7.49 -1.49 6.34
N LEU A 29 -6.24 -1.87 6.08
CA LEU A 29 -5.40 -1.31 5.04
C LEU A 29 -4.94 -2.41 4.10
N ILE A 30 -5.30 -2.29 2.82
CA ILE A 30 -4.80 -3.14 1.74
C ILE A 30 -3.55 -2.47 1.15
N ALA A 31 -2.43 -3.18 1.08
CA ALA A 31 -1.23 -2.67 0.43
C ALA A 31 -0.46 -3.78 -0.31
N ASP A 32 0.36 -3.36 -1.27
CA ASP A 32 1.19 -4.27 -2.06
C ASP A 32 2.26 -4.97 -1.21
N ARG A 33 2.71 -6.13 -1.72
CA ARG A 33 3.79 -6.92 -1.10
C ARG A 33 5.04 -6.11 -0.77
N GLY A 34 5.38 -5.10 -1.58
CA GLY A 34 6.54 -4.23 -1.34
C GLY A 34 6.46 -3.43 -0.03
N TYR A 35 5.26 -3.22 0.52
CA TYR A 35 5.05 -2.54 1.80
C TYR A 35 5.15 -3.46 3.02
N ASP A 36 5.46 -4.74 2.82
CA ASP A 36 5.64 -5.70 3.91
C ASP A 36 6.94 -5.43 4.69
N SER A 37 6.93 -4.40 5.52
CA SER A 37 7.97 -4.10 6.49
C SER A 37 7.43 -4.24 7.91
N ALA A 38 8.25 -4.75 8.83
CA ALA A 38 7.88 -4.90 10.23
C ALA A 38 7.49 -3.54 10.85
N ARG A 39 8.24 -2.48 10.53
CA ARG A 39 7.95 -1.11 10.95
C ARG A 39 6.58 -0.65 10.46
N PHE A 40 6.26 -0.82 9.18
CA PHE A 40 4.98 -0.39 8.64
C PHE A 40 3.81 -1.10 9.33
N ARG A 41 3.90 -2.43 9.53
CA ARG A 41 2.87 -3.20 10.24
C ARG A 41 2.71 -2.73 11.71
N ALA A 42 3.80 -2.47 12.41
CA ALA A 42 3.77 -1.96 13.78
C ALA A 42 3.08 -0.58 13.84
N GLU A 43 3.39 0.32 12.91
CA GLU A 43 2.73 1.64 12.79
C GLU A 43 1.24 1.55 12.43
N ARG A 44 0.77 0.43 11.83
CA ARG A 44 -0.66 0.17 11.62
C ARG A 44 -1.33 -0.37 12.87
N ALA A 45 -0.70 -1.36 13.51
CA ALA A 45 -1.20 -1.94 14.75
C ALA A 45 -1.34 -0.90 15.86
N ALA A 46 -0.37 0.02 15.99
CA ALA A 46 -0.43 1.13 16.94
C ALA A 46 -1.60 2.09 16.70
N ARG A 47 -2.16 2.12 15.49
CA ARG A 47 -3.33 2.93 15.13
C ARG A 47 -4.63 2.12 15.09
N GLY A 48 -4.61 0.85 15.49
CA GLY A 48 -5.76 -0.05 15.45
C GLY A 48 -6.20 -0.45 14.04
N ILE A 49 -5.30 -0.33 13.04
CA ILE A 49 -5.59 -0.65 11.64
C ILE A 49 -5.00 -2.02 11.31
N ALA A 50 -5.82 -2.95 10.84
CA ALA A 50 -5.36 -4.26 10.39
C ALA A 50 -4.68 -4.16 9.00
N ALA A 51 -3.47 -4.70 8.88
CA ALA A 51 -2.70 -4.66 7.64
C ALA A 51 -2.95 -5.92 6.79
N CYS A 52 -3.76 -5.80 5.73
CA CYS A 52 -3.96 -6.83 4.72
C CYS A 52 -2.88 -6.70 3.63
N ILE A 53 -1.69 -7.23 3.94
CA ILE A 53 -0.51 -7.17 3.09
C ILE A 53 0.03 -8.59 2.93
N PRO A 54 0.23 -9.09 1.70
CA PRO A 54 0.84 -10.39 1.50
C PRO A 54 2.31 -10.35 1.95
N SER A 55 2.77 -11.43 2.57
CA SER A 55 4.15 -11.50 3.02
C SER A 55 5.13 -11.54 1.85
N THR A 56 6.28 -10.89 2.04
CA THR A 56 7.43 -10.98 1.14
C THR A 56 8.03 -12.39 1.13
N ARG A 57 8.63 -12.79 0.01
CA ARG A 57 9.28 -14.11 -0.13
C ARG A 57 10.48 -14.30 0.81
N SER A 58 11.11 -13.21 1.24
CA SER A 58 12.26 -13.22 2.15
C SER A 58 11.89 -13.42 3.62
N ARG A 59 10.59 -13.38 3.96
CA ARG A 59 10.15 -13.50 5.35
C ARG A 59 10.23 -14.94 5.83
N LYS A 60 10.96 -15.18 6.93
CA LYS A 60 11.09 -16.50 7.55
C LYS A 60 9.76 -17.10 8.00
N GLN A 61 8.84 -16.26 8.48
CA GLN A 61 7.50 -16.67 8.91
C GLN A 61 6.46 -15.85 8.12
N PRO A 62 5.73 -16.47 7.18
CA PRO A 62 4.66 -15.80 6.46
C PRO A 62 3.55 -15.38 7.42
N ILE A 63 3.14 -14.12 7.34
CA ILE A 63 1.95 -13.60 8.02
C ILE A 63 0.73 -13.87 7.12
N PRO A 64 -0.31 -14.55 7.64
CA PRO A 64 -1.58 -14.72 6.94
C PRO A 64 -2.22 -13.37 6.62
N HIS A 65 -2.89 -13.30 5.47
CA HIS A 65 -3.69 -12.15 5.07
C HIS A 65 -5.00 -12.67 4.50
N ASP A 66 -6.06 -11.85 4.54
CA ASP A 66 -7.35 -12.20 3.95
C ASP A 66 -7.28 -12.09 2.42
N PRO A 67 -7.35 -13.21 1.66
CA PRO A 67 -7.27 -13.18 0.21
C PRO A 67 -8.49 -12.51 -0.44
N THR A 68 -9.66 -12.59 0.19
CA THR A 68 -10.91 -12.00 -0.31
C THR A 68 -10.83 -10.48 -0.22
N LEU A 69 -10.34 -9.98 0.90
CA LEU A 69 -10.07 -8.55 1.07
C LEU A 69 -8.97 -8.09 0.11
N TYR A 70 -7.89 -8.85 -0.05
CA TYR A 70 -6.79 -8.49 -0.96
C TYR A 70 -7.22 -8.41 -2.43
N ARG A 71 -8.22 -9.20 -2.87
CA ARG A 71 -8.78 -9.09 -4.24
C ARG A 71 -9.35 -7.70 -4.54
N GLN A 72 -9.78 -6.94 -3.53
CA GLN A 72 -10.29 -5.58 -3.73
C GLN A 72 -9.21 -4.62 -4.28
N ARG A 73 -7.92 -4.97 -4.15
CA ARG A 73 -6.80 -4.23 -4.78
C ARG A 73 -6.97 -4.08 -6.30
N HIS A 74 -7.66 -5.01 -6.97
CA HIS A 74 -7.94 -4.92 -8.40
C HIS A 74 -8.66 -3.62 -8.80
N ARG A 75 -9.52 -3.07 -7.93
CA ARG A 75 -10.19 -1.77 -8.18
C ARG A 75 -9.18 -0.62 -8.25
N ILE A 76 -8.16 -0.67 -7.38
CA ILE A 76 -7.06 0.30 -7.34
C ILE A 76 -6.17 0.12 -8.58
N GLU A 77 -5.85 -1.13 -8.96
CA GLU A 77 -5.08 -1.42 -10.17
C GLU A 77 -5.79 -0.93 -11.44
N ASN A 78 -7.11 -1.13 -11.55
CA ASN A 78 -7.89 -0.62 -12.68
C ASN A 78 -7.87 0.91 -12.74
N MET A 79 -7.97 1.59 -11.60
CA MET A 79 -7.85 3.05 -11.54
C MET A 79 -6.46 3.50 -12.04
N PHE A 80 -5.40 2.84 -11.60
CA PHE A 80 -4.05 3.14 -12.07
C PHE A 80 -3.86 2.78 -13.55
N GLY A 81 -4.43 1.68 -14.05
CA GLY A 81 -4.44 1.34 -15.47
C GLY A 81 -5.01 2.48 -16.31
N ARG A 82 -6.18 3.00 -15.91
CA ARG A 82 -6.81 4.15 -16.56
C ARG A 82 -5.96 5.42 -16.46
N LEU A 83 -5.16 5.60 -15.40
CA LEU A 83 -4.22 6.73 -15.29
C LEU A 83 -3.00 6.56 -16.21
N LYS A 84 -2.53 5.33 -16.44
CA LYS A 84 -1.42 5.04 -17.38
C LYS A 84 -1.79 5.32 -18.83
N ASP A 85 -3.07 5.18 -19.19
CA ASP A 85 -3.56 5.53 -20.54
C ASP A 85 -3.24 6.99 -20.92
N TRP A 86 -3.17 7.86 -19.91
CA TRP A 86 -2.71 9.24 -20.06
C TRP A 86 -1.18 9.23 -20.00
N ARG A 87 -0.53 9.15 -21.18
CA ARG A 87 0.95 9.06 -21.41
C ARG A 87 1.83 10.10 -20.68
N ARG A 88 1.26 11.03 -19.92
CA ARG A 88 1.96 12.06 -19.12
C ARG A 88 2.24 11.62 -17.68
N ILE A 89 1.67 10.50 -17.21
CA ILE A 89 1.88 9.98 -15.84
C ILE A 89 2.66 8.67 -15.91
N ALA A 90 3.96 8.73 -15.63
CA ALA A 90 4.79 7.53 -15.50
C ALA A 90 4.67 6.95 -14.09
N MET A 91 4.27 5.67 -13.99
CA MET A 91 4.29 4.90 -12.74
C MET A 91 5.28 3.76 -12.91
N ARG A 92 6.27 3.70 -12.01
CA ARG A 92 7.34 2.69 -11.96
C ARG A 92 6.97 1.60 -10.97
#